data_AF-A0A3A1R0G6-F1
#
_entry.id   AF-A0A3A1R0G6-F1
#
_cell.length_a   1.000
_cell.length_b   1.000
_cell.length_c   1.000
_cell.angle_alpha   90.00
_cell.angle_beta   90.00
_cell.angle_gamma   90.00
#
_symmetry.space_group_name_H-M   'P 1'
#
loop_
_entity.id
_entity.type
_entity.pdbx_description
1 polymer ?
#
loop_
_entity_poly.entity_id
_entity_poly.type
_entity_poly.pdbx_seq_one_letter_code
_entity_poly.pdbx_strand_id
1 'polypeptide(L)' 'MISLNKRLAVVIPVSILVFILSLWFLSRSYGEIEQSARILISIGGMLVSGVITYFLFPEDEKVK' A
#
# COMPACT_ATOMS: atom_id res chain seq x y z
N MET A 1 -10.56 -23.99 0.87
CA MET A 1 -10.37 -22.81 -0.01
C MET A 1 -10.70 -21.59 0.82
N ILE A 2 -9.67 -20.96 1.40
CA ILE A 2 -9.83 -19.85 2.36
C ILE A 2 -10.12 -18.58 1.54
N SER A 3 -11.05 -17.73 2.00
CA SER A 3 -11.59 -16.62 1.21
C SER A 3 -10.70 -15.38 1.31
N LEU A 4 -10.15 -15.00 0.15
CA LEU A 4 -9.39 -13.79 -0.19
C LEU A 4 -9.75 -12.52 0.63
N ASN A 5 -11.01 -12.41 1.04
CA ASN A 5 -11.59 -11.33 1.84
C ASN A 5 -10.83 -11.01 3.14
N LYS A 6 -10.28 -11.99 3.86
CA LYS A 6 -9.61 -11.71 5.15
C LYS A 6 -8.26 -11.00 4.99
N ARG A 7 -7.46 -11.43 4.01
CA ARG A 7 -6.17 -10.78 3.71
C ARG A 7 -6.37 -9.38 3.17
N LEU A 8 -7.35 -9.21 2.29
CA LEU A 8 -7.66 -7.90 1.71
C LEU A 8 -8.08 -6.87 2.76
N ALA A 9 -8.67 -7.29 3.88
CA ALA A 9 -9.01 -6.40 5.00
C ALA A 9 -7.79 -5.70 5.63
N VAL A 10 -6.58 -6.27 5.50
CA VAL A 10 -5.31 -5.66 5.97
C VAL A 10 -4.57 -5.01 4.81
N VAL A 11 -4.50 -5.68 3.66
CA VAL A 11 -3.75 -5.20 2.49
C VAL A 11 -4.28 -3.87 1.96
N ILE A 12 -5.61 -3.70 1.88
CA ILE A 12 -6.22 -2.50 1.31
C ILE A 12 -5.91 -1.25 2.16
N PRO A 13 -6.16 -1.24 3.49
CA PRO A 13 -5.81 -0.10 4.34
C PRO A 13 -4.32 0.26 4.27
N VAL A 14 -3.41 -0.73 4.32
CA VAL A 14 -1.97 -0.49 4.25
C VAL A 14 -1.56 0.12 2.91
N SER A 15 -2.11 -0.38 1.81
CA SER A 15 -1.85 0.13 0.46
C SER A 15 -2.30 1.60 0.34
N ILE A 16 -3.51 1.93 0.81
CA ILE A 16 -4.04 3.30 0.81
C ILE A 16 -3.17 4.23 1.67
N LEU A 17 -2.76 3.76 2.86
CA LEU A 17 -1.89 4.53 3.75
C LEU A 17 -0.57 4.88 3.07
N VAL A 18 0.07 3.91 2.43
CA VAL A 18 1.33 4.15 1.71
C VAL A 18 1.14 5.11 0.54
N PHE A 19 0.05 5.00 -0.21
CA PHE A 19 -0.25 5.92 -1.29
C PHE A 19 -0.33 7.38 -0.80
N ILE A 20 -1.09 7.62 0.27
CA ILE A 20 -1.29 8.95 0.85
C ILE A 20 0.03 9.50 1.40
N LEU A 21 0.78 8.68 2.16
CA LEU A 21 2.05 9.10 2.75
C LEU A 21 3.10 9.39 1.69
N SER A 22 3.17 8.57 0.63
CA SER A 22 4.06 8.79 -0.50
C SER A 22 3.72 10.09 -1.22
N LEU A 23 2.45 10.31 -1.56
CA LEU A 23 2.03 11.56 -2.22
C LEU A 23 2.33 12.79 -1.37
N TRP A 24 2.05 12.73 -0.07
CA TRP A 24 2.36 13.82 0.85
C TRP A 24 3.86 14.09 0.94
N PHE A 25 4.66 13.02 1.04
CA PHE A 25 6.11 13.11 1.11
C PHE A 25 6.73 13.69 -0.17
N LEU A 26 6.28 13.24 -1.35
CA LEU A 26 6.73 13.76 -2.64
C LEU A 26 6.26 15.19 -2.86
N SER A 27 5.04 15.54 -2.46
CA SER A 27 4.53 16.91 -2.57
C SER A 27 5.36 17.89 -1.72
N ARG A 28 5.74 17.47 -0.52
CA ARG A 28 6.49 18.31 0.42
C ARG A 28 7.99 18.38 0.15
N SER A 29 8.60 17.25 -0.24
CA SER A 29 10.06 17.14 -0.34
C SER A 29 10.58 17.25 -1.78
N TYR A 30 9.70 17.05 -2.77
CA TYR A 30 10.03 17.02 -4.20
C TYR A 30 8.98 17.82 -4.99
N GLY A 31 8.86 19.10 -4.65
CA GLY A 31 7.91 20.04 -5.24
C GLY A 31 8.09 20.24 -6.74
N GLU A 32 9.32 20.08 -7.20
CA GLU A 32 9.81 20.22 -8.57
C GLU A 32 9.39 19.08 -9.50
N ILE A 33 9.01 17.92 -8.95
CA ILE A 33 8.54 16.79 -9.76
C ILE A 33 7.10 17.06 -10.20
N GLU A 34 6.83 16.85 -11.49
CA GLU A 34 5.48 16.97 -12.05
C GLU A 34 4.47 16.12 -11.26
N GLN A 35 3.25 16.62 -11.08
CA GLN A 35 2.21 15.94 -10.31
C GLN A 35 1.89 14.53 -10.86
N SER A 36 1.87 14.37 -12.18
CA SER A 36 1.64 13.09 -12.85
C SER A 36 2.69 12.03 -12.45
N ALA A 37 3.96 12.41 -12.45
CA ALA A 37 5.07 11.55 -12.03
C ALA A 37 4.99 11.20 -10.54
N ARG A 38 4.64 12.17 -9.67
CA ARG A 38 4.48 11.91 -8.22
C ARG A 38 3.36 10.89 -7.93
N ILE A 39 2.27 10.95 -8.69
CA ILE A 39 1.17 9.98 -8.59
C ILE A 39 1.66 8.60 -9.03
N LEU A 40 2.35 8.48 -10.16
CA LEU A 40 2.90 7.20 -10.64
C LEU A 40 3.87 6.57 -9.64
N ILE A 41 4.78 7.35 -9.05
CA ILE A 41 5.70 6.86 -8.01
C ILE A 41 4.92 6.36 -6.80
N SER A 42 3.89 7.11 -6.38
CA SER A 42 3.07 6.74 -5.22
C SER A 42 2.22 5.50 -5.47
N ILE A 43 1.74 5.29 -6.70
CA ILE A 43 1.09 4.03 -7.11
C ILE A 43 2.09 2.88 -7.02
N GLY A 44 3.33 3.08 -7.48
CA GLY A 44 4.40 2.08 -7.35
C GLY A 44 4.64 1.68 -5.89
N GLY A 45 4.79 2.67 -5.00
CA GLY A 45 4.95 2.43 -3.56
C GLY A 45 3.76 1.70 -2.93
N MET A 46 2.54 2.10 -3.29
CA MET A 46 1.30 1.45 -2.87
C MET A 46 1.28 -0.03 -3.27
N LEU A 47 1.59 -0.36 -4.53
CA LEU A 47 1.56 -1.73 -5.03
C LEU A 47 2.60 -2.62 -4.35
N VAL A 48 3.84 -2.14 -4.23
CA VAL A 48 4.92 -2.87 -3.56
C VAL A 48 4.56 -3.16 -2.10
N SER A 49 4.06 -2.15 -1.38
CA SER A 49 3.61 -2.31 0.00
C SER A 49 2.46 -3.31 0.13
N GLY A 50 1.47 -3.23 -0.76
CA GLY A 50 0.34 -4.16 -0.79
C GLY A 50 0.78 -5.61 -1.01
N VAL A 51 1.73 -5.84 -1.92
CA VAL A 51 2.32 -7.17 -2.16
C VAL A 51 3.04 -7.67 -0.91
N ILE A 52 3.91 -6.84 -0.30
CA ILE A 52 4.62 -7.23 0.93
C ILE A 52 3.63 -7.58 2.04
N THR A 53 2.60 -6.75 2.24
CA THR A 53 1.57 -6.95 3.28
C THR A 53 0.80 -8.24 3.04
N TYR A 54 0.46 -8.55 1.79
CA TYR A 54 -0.24 -9.78 1.43
C TYR A 54 0.55 -11.04 1.80
N PHE A 55 1.87 -11.00 1.61
CA PHE A 55 2.76 -12.10 2.00
C PHE A 55 3.01 -12.14 3.51
N LEU A 56 3.08 -10.99 4.18
CA LEU A 56 3.43 -10.89 5.60
C LEU A 56 2.28 -11.30 6.53
N PHE A 57 1.02 -11.10 6.12
CA PHE A 57 -0.16 -11.48 6.91
C PHE A 57 -0.89 -12.69 6.31
N PRO A 58 -0.39 -13.93 6.57
CA PRO A 58 -1.07 -15.14 6.15
C PRO A 58 -2.40 -15.35 6.88
N GLU A 59 -3.37 -15.94 6.18
CA GLU A 59 -4.75 -16.20 6.62
C GLU A 59 -4.90 -17.07 7.88
N ASP A 60 -3.81 -17.69 8.33
CA ASP A 60 -3.79 -18.73 9.36
C ASP A 60 -3.37 -18.20 10.74
N GLU A 61 -3.70 -16.94 11.06
CA GLU A 61 -3.83 -16.57 12.46
C GLU A 61 -5.13 -17.18 13.00
N LYS A 62 -5.08 -18.49 13.31
CA LYS A 62 -6.02 -19.06 14.25
C LYS A 62 -5.79 -18.32 15.56
N VAL A 63 -6.58 -17.29 15.80
CA VAL A 63 -6.80 -16.74 17.14
C VAL A 63 -7.19 -17.94 18.00
N LYS A 64 -6.23 -18.42 18.78
CA LYS A 64 -6.39 -19.53 19.70
C LYS A 64 -7.16 -19.06 20.91
#